data_AF-A0A1G5SKU1-F1
#
_entry.id   AF-A0A1G5SKU1-F1
#
_cell.length_a   1.000
_cell.length_b   1.000
_cell.length_c   1.000
_cell.angle_alpha   90.00
_cell.angle_beta   90.00
_cell.angle_gamma   90.00
#
_symmetry.space_group_name_H-M   'P 1'
#
loop_
_entity.id
_entity.type
_entity.pdbx_description
1 polymer ?
#
loop_
_entity_poly.entity_id
_entity_poly.type
_entity_poly.pdbx_seq_one_letter_code
_entity_poly.pdbx_strand_id
1 'polypeptide(L)' 'MTEFKISHVSRQIEADRPRQVECEISAVALAQMAEAIAGIAPGTLVKLAGFLAKKSRMSLQLVLHVNKIDLI' A
#
# COMPACT_ATOMS: atom_id res chain seq x y z
N MET A 1 -13.08 2.97 8.57
CA MET A 1 -12.34 2.49 7.39
C MET A 1 -11.67 3.69 6.77
N THR A 2 -10.42 3.55 6.38
CA THR A 2 -9.64 4.62 5.72
C THR A 2 -9.13 4.08 4.39
N GLU A 3 -9.43 4.79 3.30
CA GLU A 3 -8.86 4.54 1.99
C GLU A 3 -7.73 5.55 1.73
N PHE A 4 -6.64 5.09 1.15
CA PHE A 4 -5.47 5.93 0.87
C PHE A 4 -4.68 5.36 -0.31
N LYS A 5 -3.69 6.12 -0.75
CA LYS A 5 -2.79 5.74 -1.84
C LYS A 5 -1.35 5.70 -1.35
N ILE A 6 -0.60 4.76 -1.89
CA ILE A 6 0.83 4.58 -1.58
C ILE A 6 1.60 4.79 -2.87
N SER A 7 2.53 5.74 -2.86
CA SER A 7 3.56 5.81 -3.89
C SER A 7 4.69 4.85 -3.50
N HIS A 8 5.03 3.93 -4.40
CA HIS A 8 6.13 3.00 -4.23
C HIS A 8 7.20 3.27 -5.30
N VAL A 9 8.44 3.48 -4.84
CA VAL A 9 9.62 3.62 -5.69
C VAL A 9 10.70 2.70 -5.16
N SER A 10 11.25 1.83 -6.00
CA SER A 10 12.36 0.95 -5.63
C SER A 10 13.19 0.51 -6.84
N ARG A 11 14.24 -0.26 -6.58
CA ARG A 11 14.99 -1.03 -7.59
C ARG A 11 14.88 -2.51 -7.25
N GLN A 12 14.54 -3.32 -8.24
CA GLN A 12 14.43 -4.77 -8.13
C GLN A 12 15.37 -5.45 -9.14
N ILE A 13 15.70 -6.71 -8.91
CA ILE A 13 16.39 -7.55 -9.89
C ILE A 13 15.35 -8.41 -10.60
N GLU A 14 15.33 -8.33 -11.93
CA GLU A 14 14.46 -9.14 -12.80
C GLU A 14 15.33 -9.75 -13.90
N ALA A 15 15.42 -11.08 -13.94
CA ALA A 15 16.32 -11.82 -14.84
C ALA A 15 17.78 -11.29 -14.79
N ASP A 16 18.33 -11.20 -13.57
CA ASP A 16 19.68 -10.71 -13.27
C ASP A 16 19.99 -9.27 -13.72
N ARG A 17 18.94 -8.48 -14.03
CA ARG A 17 19.09 -7.07 -14.42
C ARG A 17 18.36 -6.15 -13.44
N PRO A 18 18.98 -5.02 -13.05
CA PRO A 18 18.30 -4.04 -12.21
C PRO A 18 17.20 -3.33 -13.00
N ARG A 19 16.03 -3.19 -12.37
CA ARG A 19 14.87 -2.50 -12.90
C ARG A 19 14.32 -1.50 -11.89
N GLN A 20 14.07 -0.28 -12.35
CA GLN A 20 13.35 0.73 -11.58
C GLN A 20 11.87 0.36 -11.54
N VAL A 21 11.32 0.32 -10.33
CA VAL A 21 9.90 0.02 -10.08
C VAL A 21 9.27 1.26 -9.48
N GLU A 22 8.25 1.76 -10.17
CA GLU A 22 7.44 2.88 -9.72
C GLU A 22 5.97 2.54 -9.91
N CYS A 23 5.19 2.62 -8.84
CA CYS A 23 3.75 2.43 -8.94
C CYS A 23 3.00 3.17 -7.83
N GLU A 24 1.73 3.43 -8.10
CA GLU A 24 0.78 3.91 -7.11
C GLU A 24 -0.19 2.76 -6.78
N ILE A 25 -0.32 2.44 -5.49
CA ILE A 25 -1.17 1.34 -5.01
C ILE A 25 -2.31 1.93 -4.20
N SER A 26 -3.55 1.56 -4.53
CA SER A 26 -4.71 1.84 -3.67
C SER A 26 -4.68 0.91 -2.46
N ALA A 27 -4.93 1.45 -1.27
CA ALA A 27 -4.92 0.70 -0.04
C ALA A 27 -6.12 1.05 0.85
N VAL A 28 -6.49 0.10 1.72
CA VAL A 28 -7.56 0.25 2.69
C VAL A 28 -7.14 -0.31 4.04
N ALA A 29 -7.51 0.40 5.10
CA ALA A 29 -7.39 -0.06 6.47
C ALA A 29 -8.73 -0.05 7.20
N LEU A 30 -8.91 -1.00 8.11
CA LEU A 30 -10.14 -1.22 8.86
C LEU A 30 -9.87 -1.14 10.37
N ALA A 31 -10.91 -0.75 11.13
CA ALA A 31 -10.88 -0.64 12.59
C ALA A 31 -9.65 0.11 13.11
N GLN A 32 -8.95 -0.42 14.11
CA GLN A 32 -7.76 0.18 14.73
C GLN A 32 -6.67 0.60 13.72
N MET A 33 -6.52 -0.12 12.61
CA MET A 33 -5.53 0.22 11.58
C MET A 33 -5.95 1.48 10.80
N ALA A 34 -7.25 1.70 10.63
CA ALA A 34 -7.79 2.89 9.99
C ALA A 34 -7.47 4.17 10.80
N GLU A 35 -7.56 4.06 12.13
CA GLU A 35 -7.22 5.15 13.06
C GLU A 35 -5.72 5.45 13.06
N ALA A 36 -4.89 4.40 13.12
CA ALA A 36 -3.43 4.54 13.06
C ALA A 36 -2.97 5.28 11.79
N ILE A 37 -3.55 4.91 10.63
CA ILE A 37 -3.21 5.54 9.34
C ILE A 37 -3.74 6.96 9.24
N ALA A 38 -4.93 7.26 9.79
CA ALA A 38 -5.49 8.61 9.76
C ALA A 38 -4.62 9.64 10.51
N GLY A 39 -3.81 9.20 11.47
CA GLY A 39 -2.85 10.04 12.19
C GLY A 39 -1.54 10.31 11.44
N ILE A 40 -1.29 9.66 10.30
CA ILE A 40 -0.04 9.78 9.55
C ILE A 40 -0.15 10.87 8.49
N ALA A 41 0.81 11.78 8.46
CA ALA A 41 0.86 12.84 7.47
C ALA A 41 1.14 12.28 6.05
N PRO A 42 0.47 12.78 4.99
CA PRO A 42 0.82 12.45 3.62
C PRO A 42 2.30 12.71 3.31
N GLY A 43 2.93 11.81 2.56
CA GLY A 43 4.36 11.87 2.26
C GLY A 43 5.26 11.21 3.30
N THR A 44 4.71 10.78 4.44
CA THR A 44 5.47 9.96 5.42
C THR A 44 5.86 8.63 4.81
N LEU A 45 7.14 8.26 4.96
CA LEU A 45 7.64 6.95 4.54
C LEU A 45 7.22 5.89 5.54
N VAL A 46 6.64 4.81 5.02
CA VAL A 46 6.07 3.72 5.84
C VAL A 46 6.40 2.36 5.23
N LYS A 47 6.48 1.35 6.09
CA LYS A 47 6.39 -0.06 5.71
C LYS A 47 4.99 -0.56 6.01
N LEU A 48 4.40 -1.25 5.03
CA LEU A 48 3.04 -1.77 5.13
C LEU A 48 3.06 -3.27 4.83
N ALA A 49 2.21 -4.02 5.53
CA ALA A 49 1.93 -5.40 5.21
C ALA A 49 0.42 -5.68 5.26
N GLY A 50 0.01 -6.73 4.55
CA GLY A 50 -1.38 -7.03 4.32
C GLY A 50 -1.60 -8.04 3.20
N PHE A 51 -2.74 -7.95 2.54
CA PHE A 51 -3.13 -8.82 1.43
C PHE A 51 -3.81 -8.05 0.29
N LEU A 52 -3.72 -8.56 -0.94
CA LEU A 52 -4.36 -7.98 -2.10
C LEU A 52 -5.76 -8.57 -2.30
N ALA A 53 -6.74 -7.71 -2.62
CA ALA A 53 -8.07 -8.12 -3.02
C ALA A 53 -8.58 -7.27 -4.18
N LYS A 54 -9.67 -7.69 -4.83
CA LYS A 54 -10.39 -6.82 -5.76
C LYS A 54 -11.02 -5.67 -4.99
N LYS A 55 -10.93 -4.45 -5.51
CA LYS A 55 -11.55 -3.26 -4.90
C LYS A 55 -13.07 -3.41 -4.69
N SER A 56 -13.73 -4.14 -5.58
CA SER A 56 -15.13 -4.51 -5.45
C SER A 56 -15.42 -5.78 -6.25
N ARG A 57 -16.59 -6.39 -6.08
CA ARG A 57 -17.01 -7.63 -6.76
C ARG A 57 -16.78 -7.60 -8.28
N MET A 58 -17.02 -6.45 -8.91
CA MET A 58 -16.91 -6.28 -10.36
C MET A 58 -15.60 -5.60 -10.82
N SER A 59 -14.76 -5.11 -9.91
CA SER A 59 -13.54 -4.41 -10.27
C SER A 59 -12.40 -5.37 -10.62
N LEU A 60 -11.61 -5.00 -11.63
CA LEU A 60 -10.31 -5.63 -11.92
C LEU A 60 -9.15 -4.96 -11.18
N GLN A 61 -9.40 -3.82 -10.53
CA GLN A 61 -8.38 -3.13 -9.75
C GLN A 61 -8.12 -3.88 -8.44
N LEU A 62 -6.84 -4.08 -8.14
CA LEU A 62 -6.38 -4.58 -6.86
C LEU A 62 -6.33 -3.43 -5.84
N VAL A 63 -6.67 -3.74 -4.59
CA VAL A 63 -6.47 -2.89 -3.42
C VAL A 63 -5.69 -3.67 -2.38
N LEU A 64 -4.73 -3.01 -1.72
CA LEU A 64 -4.01 -3.57 -0.58
C LEU A 64 -4.82 -3.36 0.70
N HIS A 65 -5.29 -4.44 1.30
CA HIS A 65 -5.86 -4.42 2.64
C HIS A 65 -4.73 -4.47 3.67
N VAL A 66 -4.49 -3.37 4.37
CA VAL A 66 -3.39 -3.22 5.33
C VAL A 66 -3.80 -3.75 6.70
N ASN A 67 -2.97 -4.63 7.26
CA ASN A 67 -3.11 -5.16 8.62
C ASN A 67 -1.90 -4.85 9.52
N LYS A 68 -0.82 -4.27 8.97
CA LYS A 68 0.33 -3.79 9.72
C LYS A 68 0.96 -2.57 9.07
N ILE A 69 1.40 -1.63 9.91
CA ILE A 69 2.14 -0.43 9.51
C ILE A 69 3.29 -0.18 10.48
N ASP A 70 4.45 0.16 9.93
CA ASP A 70 5.63 0.63 10.67
C ASP A 70 6.13 1.93 10.02
N LEU A 71 6.44 2.95 10.82
CA LEU A 71 7.09 4.18 10.32
C LEU A 71 8.58 3.91 10.02
N ILE A 72 9.13 4.59 9.00
CA ILE A 72 10.56 4.49 8.62
C ILE A 72 11.35 5.67 9.18
#